data_AF-A0A8T0N510-F1
#
_entry.id   AF-A0A8T0N510-F1
#
_cell.length_a   1.000
_cell.length_b   1.000
_cell.length_c   1.000
_cell.angle_alpha   90.00
_cell.angle_beta   90.00
_cell.angle_gamma   90.00
#
_symmetry.space_group_name_H-M   'P 1'
#
loop_
_entity.id
_entity.type
_entity.pdbx_description
1 polymer ?
#
loop_
_entity_poly.entity_id
_entity_poly.type
_entity_poly.pdbx_seq_one_letter_code
_entity_poly.pdbx_strand_id
1 'polypeptide(L)'
;MIGYDWKADKFFYFLFFITASFNYFTLFGMMLVACTPSALLANILITFALPLWNLFAGFLIVRPAIPIWWRWYYWANPVSWTIYGAVASQFGENGGLLSVPGGSPVMVKEFLKDNLGIRHDFLGYVVLVHFAYIIAFFFVFGYSIKFFNFQKR
;
A
#
# COMPACT_ATOMS: atom_id res chain seq x y z
N MET A 1 7.39 5.55 19.52
CA MET A 1 6.31 5.36 18.51
C MET A 1 4.99 5.69 19.19
N ILE A 2 4.00 6.19 18.44
CA ILE A 2 2.69 6.73 18.86
C ILE A 2 1.77 5.76 19.64
N GLY A 3 2.29 4.98 20.59
CA GLY A 3 1.57 3.95 21.33
C GLY A 3 1.72 2.52 20.77
N TYR A 4 2.68 2.27 19.88
CA TYR A 4 3.00 0.91 19.40
C TYR A 4 3.88 0.15 20.39
N ASP A 5 3.78 -1.18 20.33
CA ASP A 5 4.63 -2.08 21.11
C ASP A 5 6.10 -1.78 20.89
N TRP A 6 6.85 -1.75 21.99
CA TRP A 6 8.27 -1.42 21.99
C TRP A 6 9.13 -2.65 21.65
N LYS A 7 8.98 -3.14 20.41
CA LYS A 7 9.79 -4.24 19.86
C LYS A 7 10.54 -3.80 18.60
N ALA A 8 11.79 -4.26 18.47
CA ALA A 8 12.68 -3.84 17.39
C ALA A 8 12.18 -4.29 16.01
N ASP A 9 11.70 -5.52 15.89
CA ASP A 9 11.09 -6.07 14.68
C ASP A 9 9.92 -5.19 14.18
N LYS A 10 8.97 -4.87 15.07
CA LYS A 10 7.82 -4.00 14.76
C LYS A 10 8.24 -2.60 14.33
N PHE A 11 9.29 -2.04 14.95
CA PHE A 11 9.87 -0.77 14.55
C PHE A 11 10.44 -0.82 13.14
N PHE A 12 11.27 -1.82 12.82
CA PHE A 12 11.87 -1.95 11.49
C PHE A 12 10.85 -2.25 10.40
N TYR A 13 9.81 -3.04 10.68
CA TYR A 13 8.69 -3.21 9.74
C TYR A 13 7.97 -1.89 9.46
N PHE A 14 7.65 -1.13 10.51
CA PHE A 14 7.01 0.18 10.33
C PHE A 14 7.88 1.12 9.50
N LEU A 15 9.17 1.22 9.83
CA LEU A 15 10.13 2.03 9.08
C LEU A 15 10.20 1.57 7.62
N PHE A 16 10.28 0.27 7.37
CA PHE A 16 10.30 -0.30 6.03
C PHE A 16 9.06 0.09 5.22
N PHE A 17 7.84 -0.14 5.74
CA PHE A 17 6.62 0.16 4.99
C PHE A 17 6.45 1.66 4.71
N ILE A 18 6.83 2.52 5.67
CA ILE A 18 6.81 3.96 5.45
C ILE A 18 7.84 4.37 4.40
N THR A 19 9.10 3.94 4.53
CA THR A 19 10.15 4.28 3.54
C THR A 19 9.84 3.72 2.15
N ALA A 20 9.37 2.48 2.06
CA ALA A 20 8.97 1.86 0.80
C ALA A 20 7.81 2.62 0.16
N SER A 21 6.86 3.11 0.95
CA SER A 21 5.75 3.90 0.43
C SER A 21 6.18 5.22 -0.17
N PHE A 22 6.99 6.01 0.55
CA PHE A 22 7.60 7.20 -0.02
C PHE A 22 8.38 6.90 -1.31
N ASN A 23 9.16 5.81 -1.31
CA ASN A 23 9.96 5.44 -2.47
C ASN A 23 9.12 5.11 -3.71
N TYR A 24 8.12 4.24 -3.60
CA TYR A 24 7.28 3.91 -4.76
C TYR A 24 6.42 5.11 -5.19
N PHE A 25 5.99 5.99 -4.28
CA PHE A 25 5.24 7.21 -4.66
C PHE A 25 6.13 8.15 -5.48
N THR A 26 7.37 8.35 -5.06
CA THR A 26 8.34 9.16 -5.81
C THR A 26 8.64 8.54 -7.17
N LEU A 27 8.91 7.23 -7.23
CA LEU A 27 9.16 6.52 -8.49
C LEU A 27 7.96 6.56 -9.43
N PHE A 28 6.74 6.43 -8.91
CA PHE A 28 5.51 6.54 -9.70
C PHE A 28 5.34 7.93 -10.31
N GLY A 29 5.58 8.99 -9.54
CA GLY A 29 5.54 10.36 -10.05
C GLY A 29 6.59 10.59 -11.15
N MET A 30 7.83 10.16 -10.92
CA MET A 30 8.91 10.25 -11.91
C MET A 30 8.59 9.45 -13.19
N MET A 31 8.07 8.23 -13.04
CA MET A 31 7.62 7.38 -14.13
C MET A 31 6.54 8.08 -14.97
N LEU A 32 5.52 8.65 -14.34
CA LEU A 32 4.43 9.32 -15.06
C LEU A 32 4.93 10.52 -15.87
N VAL A 33 5.76 11.38 -15.26
CA VAL A 33 6.35 12.52 -15.98
C VAL A 33 7.18 12.05 -17.17
N ALA A 34 7.97 11.00 -17.02
CA ALA A 34 8.78 10.43 -18.11
C ALA A 34 7.93 9.78 -19.22
N CYS A 35 6.77 9.20 -18.89
CA CYS A 35 5.87 8.57 -19.85
C CYS A 35 4.99 9.58 -20.61
N THR A 36 4.87 10.81 -20.14
CA THR A 36 3.98 11.82 -20.74
C THR A 36 4.75 12.94 -21.46
N PRO A 37 4.21 13.47 -22.57
CA PRO A 37 4.83 14.57 -23.30
C PRO A 37 4.79 15.92 -22.57
N SER A 38 3.94 16.07 -21.55
CA SER A 38 3.83 17.33 -20.79
C SER A 38 3.52 17.07 -19.32
N ALA A 39 4.06 17.93 -18.44
CA ALA A 39 3.80 17.86 -17.00
C ALA A 39 2.32 18.07 -16.65
N LEU A 40 1.58 18.82 -17.47
CA LEU A 40 0.13 18.99 -17.29
C LEU A 40 -0.61 17.65 -17.44
N LEU A 41 -0.26 16.85 -18.46
CA LEU A 41 -0.89 15.55 -18.66
C LEU A 41 -0.54 14.57 -17.52
N ALA A 42 0.72 14.56 -17.06
CA ALA A 42 1.11 13.78 -15.88
C ALA A 42 0.27 14.15 -14.64
N ASN A 43 0.07 15.44 -14.39
CA ASN A 43 -0.72 15.92 -13.25
C ASN A 43 -2.19 15.48 -13.32
N ILE A 44 -2.80 15.48 -14.51
CA ILE A 44 -4.17 14.99 -14.68
C ILE A 44 -4.25 13.49 -14.33
N LEU A 45 -3.29 12.69 -14.78
CA LEU A 45 -3.23 11.25 -14.48
C LEU A 45 -3.03 10.98 -12.99
N ILE A 46 -2.14 11.71 -12.32
CA ILE A 46 -1.91 11.60 -10.87
C ILE A 46 -3.18 11.95 -10.10
N THR A 47 -3.86 13.04 -10.49
CA THR A 47 -5.09 13.51 -9.83
C THR A 47 -6.22 12.48 -9.91
N PHE A 48 -6.24 11.63 -10.95
CA PHE A 48 -7.17 10.52 -11.04
C PHE A 48 -6.69 9.26 -10.29
N ALA A 49 -5.40 8.95 -10.36
CA ALA A 49 -4.82 7.74 -9.77
C ALA A 49 -4.81 7.75 -8.23
N LEU A 50 -4.41 8.86 -7.61
CA LEU A 50 -4.27 8.94 -6.15
C LEU A 50 -5.59 8.77 -5.39
N PRO A 51 -6.72 9.40 -5.79
CA PRO A 51 -8.01 9.16 -5.14
C PRO A 51 -8.47 7.71 -5.27
N LEU A 52 -8.26 7.08 -6.43
CA LEU A 52 -8.62 5.67 -6.60
C LEU A 52 -7.76 4.76 -5.72
N TRP A 53 -6.45 5.02 -5.62
CA TRP A 53 -5.60 4.31 -4.67
C TRP A 53 -6.07 4.49 -3.23
N ASN A 54 -6.52 5.69 -2.85
CA ASN A 54 -7.02 5.94 -1.51
C ASN A 54 -8.34 5.19 -1.24
N LEU A 55 -9.29 5.26 -2.18
CA LEU A 55 -10.61 4.62 -2.07
C LEU A 55 -10.50 3.11 -1.89
N PHE A 56 -9.63 2.46 -2.65
CA PHE A 56 -9.45 1.01 -2.65
C PHE A 56 -8.23 0.56 -1.83
N ALA A 57 -7.68 1.39 -0.93
CA ALA A 57 -6.54 1.02 -0.09
C ALA A 57 -6.87 -0.01 1.01
N GLY A 58 -8.15 -0.34 1.22
CA GLY A 58 -8.59 -1.23 2.30
C GLY A 58 -8.91 -0.53 3.62
N PHE A 59 -8.75 0.80 3.70
CA PHE A 59 -9.13 1.62 4.86
C PHE A 59 -10.52 2.24 4.71
N LEU A 60 -10.78 2.94 3.60
CA LEU A 60 -12.11 3.52 3.32
C LEU A 60 -13.14 2.45 2.98
N ILE A 61 -12.77 1.54 2.08
CA ILE A 61 -13.57 0.36 1.74
C ILE A 61 -12.75 -0.86 2.12
N VAL A 62 -13.21 -1.59 3.13
CA VAL A 62 -12.56 -2.83 3.58
C VAL A 62 -12.60 -3.88 2.48
N ARG A 63 -11.50 -4.64 2.32
CA ARG A 63 -11.34 -5.63 1.24
C ARG A 63 -12.53 -6.59 1.07
N PRO A 64 -13.15 -7.14 2.15
CA PRO A 64 -14.30 -8.03 2.01
C PRO A 64 -15.54 -7.37 1.39
N ALA A 65 -15.71 -6.06 1.60
CA ALA A 65 -16.83 -5.28 1.08
C ALA A 65 -16.66 -4.85 -0.40
N ILE A 66 -15.43 -4.97 -0.96
CA ILE A 66 -15.18 -4.65 -2.36
C ILE A 66 -15.84 -5.72 -3.25
N PRO A 67 -16.66 -5.32 -4.26
CA PRO A 67 -17.24 -6.24 -5.23
C PRO A 67 -16.17 -7.11 -5.88
N ILE A 68 -16.50 -8.39 -6.13
CA ILE A 68 -15.52 -9.39 -6.59
C ILE A 68 -14.81 -8.94 -7.88
N TRP A 69 -15.53 -8.31 -8.81
CA TRP A 69 -14.97 -7.82 -10.07
C TRP A 69 -14.04 -6.61 -9.93
N TRP A 70 -14.07 -5.88 -8.80
CA TRP A 70 -13.13 -4.78 -8.49
C TRP A 70 -11.98 -5.22 -7.59
N ARG A 71 -12.02 -6.44 -7.04
CA ARG A 71 -11.06 -6.90 -6.04
C ARG A 71 -9.64 -7.04 -6.57
N TRP A 72 -9.44 -7.21 -7.88
CA TRP A 72 -8.11 -7.20 -8.49
C TRP A 72 -7.41 -5.85 -8.29
N TYR A 73 -8.16 -4.74 -8.31
CA TYR A 73 -7.59 -3.40 -8.15
C TYR A 73 -7.02 -3.19 -6.75
N TYR A 74 -7.68 -3.75 -5.72
CA TYR A 74 -7.14 -3.78 -4.36
C TYR A 74 -5.73 -4.41 -4.32
N TRP A 75 -5.53 -5.50 -5.06
CA TRP A 75 -4.24 -6.19 -5.12
C TRP A 75 -3.22 -5.52 -6.05
N ALA A 76 -3.67 -4.75 -7.05
CA ALA A 76 -2.82 -3.96 -7.93
C ALA A 76 -2.44 -2.58 -7.34
N ASN A 77 -3.01 -2.21 -6.19
CA ASN A 77 -2.78 -0.93 -5.54
C ASN A 77 -1.63 -1.03 -4.52
N PRO A 78 -0.50 -0.33 -4.70
CA PRO A 78 0.64 -0.37 -3.77
C PRO A 78 0.28 0.15 -2.37
N VAL A 79 -0.67 1.08 -2.27
CA VAL A 79 -1.12 1.65 -0.99
C VAL A 79 -1.84 0.60 -0.14
N SER A 80 -2.63 -0.29 -0.76
CA SER A 80 -3.29 -1.40 -0.07
C SER A 80 -2.28 -2.29 0.65
N TRP A 81 -1.17 -2.59 -0.02
CA TRP A 81 -0.09 -3.40 0.56
C TRP A 81 0.62 -2.68 1.71
N THR A 82 0.80 -1.36 1.62
CA THR A 82 1.39 -0.56 2.70
C THR A 82 0.52 -0.59 3.94
N ILE A 83 -0.80 -0.35 3.80
CA ILE A 83 -1.75 -0.39 4.93
C ILE A 83 -1.80 -1.80 5.52
N TYR A 84 -1.89 -2.82 4.66
CA TYR A 84 -1.87 -4.21 5.11
C TYR A 84 -0.60 -4.51 5.92
N GLY A 85 0.58 -4.18 5.40
CA GLY A 85 1.86 -4.46 6.06
C GLY A 85 2.02 -3.72 7.38
N ALA A 86 1.66 -2.44 7.42
CA ALA A 86 1.68 -1.65 8.65
C ALA A 86 0.74 -2.26 9.71
N VAL A 87 -0.51 -2.54 9.37
CA VAL A 87 -1.47 -3.11 10.34
C VAL A 87 -1.08 -4.53 10.76
N ALA A 88 -0.70 -5.39 9.81
CA ALA A 88 -0.30 -6.77 10.09
C ALA A 88 0.95 -6.84 10.98
N SER A 89 1.96 -6.00 10.74
CA SER A 89 3.19 -5.98 11.57
C SER A 89 2.95 -5.46 12.98
N GLN A 90 2.12 -4.41 13.13
CA GLN A 90 1.89 -3.83 14.46
C GLN A 90 0.89 -4.63 15.30
N PHE A 91 -0.18 -5.12 14.67
CA PHE A 91 -1.34 -5.65 15.38
C PHE A 91 -1.71 -7.09 15.01
N GLY A 92 -1.11 -7.69 13.98
CA GLY A 92 -1.50 -9.01 13.47
C GLY A 92 -1.33 -10.17 14.47
N GLU A 93 -0.42 -10.02 15.44
CA GLU A 93 -0.21 -11.01 16.52
C GLU A 93 -0.80 -10.56 17.85
N ASN A 94 -1.53 -9.44 17.89
CA ASN A 94 -2.03 -8.89 19.14
C ASN A 94 -3.19 -9.74 19.67
N GLY A 95 -2.97 -10.38 20.82
CA GLY A 95 -3.96 -11.18 21.55
C GLY A 95 -4.83 -10.37 22.51
N GLY A 96 -4.64 -9.04 22.57
CA GLY A 96 -5.44 -8.14 23.37
C GLY A 96 -6.92 -8.17 22.96
N LEU A 97 -7.79 -7.90 23.93
CA LEU A 97 -9.23 -7.85 23.70
C LEU A 97 -9.65 -6.45 23.24
N LEU A 98 -10.48 -6.41 22.20
CA LEU A 98 -11.18 -5.23 21.72
C LEU A 98 -12.64 -5.29 22.18
N SER A 99 -13.09 -4.22 22.83
CA SER A 99 -14.50 -4.02 23.14
C SER A 99 -15.20 -3.45 21.92
N VAL A 100 -16.07 -4.24 21.30
CA VAL A 100 -16.91 -3.79 20.18
C VAL A 100 -18.23 -3.27 20.74
N PRO A 101 -18.70 -2.07 20.36
CA PRO A 101 -19.99 -1.56 20.81
C PRO A 101 -21.13 -2.54 20.49
N GLY A 102 -21.85 -3.01 21.52
CA GLY A 102 -22.97 -3.95 21.37
C GLY A 102 -22.58 -5.41 21.13
N GLY A 103 -21.30 -5.79 21.29
CA GLY A 103 -20.83 -7.16 21.11
C GLY A 103 -19.98 -7.68 22.29
N SER A 104 -19.59 -8.96 22.22
CA SER A 104 -18.61 -9.54 23.13
C SER A 104 -17.18 -9.06 22.79
N PRO A 105 -16.27 -9.00 23.77
CA PRO A 105 -14.87 -8.71 23.51
C PRO A 105 -14.27 -9.73 22.52
N VAL A 106 -13.60 -9.25 21.48
CA VAL A 106 -12.93 -10.08 20.47
C VAL A 106 -11.43 -9.81 20.47
N MET A 107 -10.62 -10.82 20.14
CA MET A 107 -9.18 -10.60 20.02
C MET A 107 -8.87 -9.71 18.82
N VAL A 108 -7.90 -8.80 18.95
CA VAL A 108 -7.46 -7.91 17.85
C VAL A 108 -7.13 -8.72 16.60
N LYS A 109 -6.35 -9.79 16.73
CA LYS A 109 -5.97 -10.66 15.59
C LYS A 109 -7.17 -11.27 14.85
N GLU A 110 -8.22 -11.68 15.57
CA GLU A 110 -9.42 -12.27 14.95
C GLU A 110 -10.24 -11.18 14.27
N PHE A 111 -10.37 -10.02 14.91
CA PHE A 111 -11.03 -8.87 14.30
C PHE A 111 -10.36 -8.46 12.97
N LEU A 112 -9.03 -8.40 12.94
CA LEU A 112 -8.26 -8.08 11.74
C LEU A 112 -8.47 -9.10 10.62
N LYS A 113 -8.52 -10.38 10.99
CA LYS A 113 -8.70 -11.48 10.04
C LYS A 113 -10.12 -11.50 9.47
N ASP A 114 -11.13 -11.42 10.32
CA ASP A 114 -12.52 -11.62 9.92
C ASP A 114 -13.14 -10.38 9.28
N ASN A 115 -12.80 -9.18 9.77
CA ASN A 115 -13.39 -7.93 9.27
C ASN A 115 -12.52 -7.24 8.20
N LEU A 116 -11.19 -7.31 8.32
CA LEU A 116 -10.28 -6.62 7.40
C LEU A 116 -9.57 -7.58 6.42
N GLY A 117 -9.60 -8.89 6.66
CA GLY A 117 -8.88 -9.87 5.85
C GLY A 117 -7.36 -9.83 6.02
N ILE A 118 -6.88 -9.25 7.12
CA ILE A 118 -5.45 -9.05 7.40
C ILE A 118 -4.93 -10.20 8.24
N ARG A 119 -3.82 -10.81 7.81
CA ARG A 119 -3.18 -11.96 8.46
C ARG A 119 -1.69 -11.70 8.58
N HIS A 120 -1.13 -11.96 9.76
CA HIS A 120 0.29 -11.76 9.99
C HIS A 120 1.17 -12.68 9.13
N ASP A 121 0.73 -13.93 8.90
CA ASP A 121 1.47 -14.92 8.07
C ASP A 121 1.76 -14.44 6.65
N PHE A 122 0.99 -13.48 6.14
CA PHE A 122 1.16 -12.96 4.79
C PHE A 122 2.23 -11.85 4.68
N LEU A 123 2.78 -11.39 5.81
CA LEU A 123 3.67 -10.23 5.88
C LEU A 123 4.92 -10.37 5.00
N GLY A 124 5.50 -11.57 4.90
CA GLY A 124 6.65 -11.82 4.02
C GLY A 124 6.34 -11.55 2.55
N TYR A 125 5.17 -11.97 2.07
CA TYR A 125 4.72 -11.68 0.70
C TYR A 125 4.48 -10.18 0.49
N VAL A 126 3.94 -9.49 1.50
CA VAL A 126 3.72 -8.04 1.44
C VAL A 126 5.04 -7.29 1.23
N VAL A 127 6.10 -7.68 1.94
CA VAL A 127 7.45 -7.12 1.77
C VAL A 127 7.97 -7.34 0.34
N LEU A 128 7.85 -8.56 -0.19
CA LEU A 128 8.27 -8.88 -1.56
C LEU A 128 7.54 -8.05 -2.61
N VAL A 129 6.24 -7.84 -2.42
CA VAL A 129 5.42 -7.02 -3.34
C VAL A 129 5.89 -5.56 -3.36
N HIS A 130 6.33 -4.99 -2.23
CA HIS A 130 6.88 -3.62 -2.23
C HIS A 130 8.16 -3.53 -3.04
N PHE A 131 9.07 -4.50 -2.90
CA PHE A 131 10.26 -4.56 -3.74
C PHE A 131 9.90 -4.69 -5.22
N ALA A 132 8.89 -5.51 -5.56
CA ALA A 132 8.42 -5.65 -6.92
C ALA A 132 7.90 -4.32 -7.51
N TYR A 133 7.11 -3.54 -6.75
CA TYR A 133 6.64 -2.22 -7.20
C TYR A 133 7.78 -1.22 -7.40
N ILE A 134 8.72 -1.15 -6.46
CA ILE A 134 9.89 -0.27 -6.54
C ILE A 134 10.70 -0.58 -7.80
N ILE A 135 11.01 -1.87 -8.00
CA ILE A 135 11.76 -2.34 -9.17
C ILE A 135 10.99 -2.05 -10.46
N ALA A 136 9.69 -2.34 -10.51
CA ALA A 136 8.86 -2.11 -11.68
C ALA A 136 8.81 -0.62 -12.06
N PHE A 137 8.50 0.27 -11.12
CA PHE A 137 8.44 1.70 -11.40
C PHE A 137 9.81 2.27 -11.79
N PHE A 138 10.89 1.79 -11.17
CA PHE A 138 12.25 2.18 -11.54
C PHE A 138 12.59 1.77 -12.99
N PHE A 139 12.28 0.53 -13.38
CA PHE A 139 12.54 0.06 -14.74
C PHE A 139 11.69 0.79 -15.78
N VAL A 140 10.40 1.00 -15.52
CA VAL A 140 9.53 1.75 -16.44
C VAL A 140 10.03 3.18 -16.57
N PHE A 141 10.38 3.84 -15.46
CA PHE A 141 10.99 5.18 -15.49
C PHE A 141 12.27 5.23 -16.35
N GLY A 142 13.22 4.32 -16.11
CA GLY A 142 14.47 4.24 -16.87
C GLY A 142 14.24 3.96 -18.36
N TYR A 143 13.31 3.06 -18.68
CA TYR A 143 12.91 2.77 -20.06
C TYR A 143 12.28 3.99 -20.74
N SER A 144 11.36 4.67 -20.06
CA SER A 144 10.64 5.82 -20.61
C SER A 144 11.56 7.00 -20.90
N ILE A 145 12.53 7.30 -20.04
CA ILE A 145 13.54 8.32 -20.33
C ILE A 145 14.35 7.97 -21.58
N LYS A 146 14.70 6.69 -21.77
CA LYS A 146 15.48 6.26 -22.92
C LYS A 146 14.70 6.32 -24.23
N PHE A 147 13.44 5.88 -24.22
CA PHE A 147 12.65 5.69 -25.45
C PHE A 147 11.80 6.92 -25.79
N PHE A 148 11.10 7.50 -24.82
CA PHE A 148 10.14 8.58 -25.05
C PHE A 148 10.73 9.98 -25.01
N ASN A 149 12.05 10.12 -24.77
CA ASN A 149 12.76 11.40 -24.54
C ASN A 149 12.18 12.60 -25.32
N PHE A 150 11.22 13.30 -24.70
CA PHE A 150 10.49 14.40 -25.32
C PHE A 150 11.31 15.69 -25.39
N GLN A 151 12.49 15.72 -24.77
CA GLN A 151 13.41 16.87 -24.79
C GLN A 151 14.31 16.90 -26.02
N LYS A 152 14.36 15.83 -26.84
CA LYS A 152 15.14 15.78 -28.10
C LYS A 152 14.37 16.27 -29.33
N ARG A 153 13.29 17.04 -29.16
CA ARG A 153 12.61 17.74 -30.25
C ARG A 153 13.19 19.13 -30.46
#